data_AF-A0A977KXD4-F1
#
_entry.id   AF-A0A977KXD4-F1
#
_cell.length_a   1.000
_cell.length_b   1.000
_cell.length_c   1.000
_cell.angle_alpha   90.00
_cell.angle_beta   90.00
_cell.angle_gamma   90.00
#
_symmetry.space_group_name_H-M   'P 1'
#
loop_
_entity.id
_entity.type
_entity.pdbx_description
1 polymer ?
#
loop_
_entity_poly.entity_id
_entity_poly.type
_entity_poly.pdbx_seq_one_letter_code
_entity_poly.pdbx_strand_id
1 'polypeptide(L)'
;MKLSRLFYLIPLLLTTGLMTGCGKSEGGDQQVSVDGGAVGFALALAVAEEYQKVNPNAKVGVAASGTGGGFARLCNGSIDIAVASRVIRSSESKACKQGGIEYVELPMGATFS
;
A
#
# COMPACT_ATOMS: atom_id res chain seq x y z
N MET A 1 5.86 -5.01 -63.94
CA MET A 1 6.75 -4.67 -62.79
C MET A 1 5.95 -3.99 -61.69
N LYS A 2 6.21 -4.34 -60.42
CA LYS A 2 5.81 -3.61 -59.19
C LYS A 2 4.38 -3.79 -58.64
N LEU A 3 3.87 -5.02 -58.49
CA LEU A 3 2.76 -5.28 -57.54
C LEU A 3 3.07 -6.38 -56.50
N SER A 4 4.10 -7.20 -56.71
CA SER A 4 4.56 -8.20 -55.73
C SER A 4 5.37 -7.61 -54.57
N ARG A 5 5.93 -6.40 -54.72
CA ARG A 5 6.66 -5.70 -53.64
C ARG A 5 5.71 -5.06 -52.62
N LEU A 6 4.45 -4.82 -52.99
CA LEU A 6 3.46 -4.18 -52.12
C LEU A 6 2.91 -5.15 -51.06
N PHE A 7 2.81 -6.45 -51.40
CA PHE A 7 2.42 -7.49 -50.43
C PHE A 7 3.47 -7.72 -49.33
N TYR A 8 4.75 -7.45 -49.59
CA TYR A 8 5.83 -7.60 -48.61
C TYR A 8 6.01 -6.39 -47.68
N LEU A 9 5.44 -5.23 -48.04
CA LEU A 9 5.51 -4.00 -47.22
C LEU A 9 4.46 -3.94 -46.10
N ILE A 10 3.34 -4.66 -46.25
CA ILE A 10 2.26 -4.70 -45.25
C ILE A 10 2.67 -5.46 -43.97
N PRO A 11 3.34 -6.63 -44.01
CA PRO A 11 3.82 -7.27 -42.79
C PRO A 11 5.08 -6.59 -42.20
N LEU A 12 5.83 -5.81 -42.99
CA LEU A 12 7.04 -5.10 -42.52
C LEU A 12 6.71 -3.84 -41.71
N LEU A 13 5.54 -3.22 -41.93
CA LEU A 13 5.07 -2.08 -41.13
C LEU A 13 4.42 -2.51 -39.80
N LEU A 14 4.02 -3.79 -39.68
CA LEU A 14 3.33 -4.33 -38.52
C LEU A 14 4.29 -4.82 -37.41
N THR A 15 5.55 -5.12 -37.77
CA THR A 15 6.55 -5.67 -36.83
C THR A 15 7.33 -4.60 -36.07
N THR A 16 7.39 -3.36 -36.57
CA THR A 16 8.10 -2.23 -35.92
C THR A 16 7.28 -1.51 -34.84
N GLY A 17 5.98 -1.82 -34.69
CA GLY A 17 5.11 -1.21 -33.69
C GLY A 17 5.18 -1.84 -32.28
N LEU A 18 5.95 -2.93 -32.09
CA LEU A 18 5.98 -3.69 -30.84
C LEU A 18 7.02 -3.24 -29.80
N MET A 19 7.74 -2.13 -30.04
CA MET A 19 8.76 -1.63 -29.10
C MET A 19 8.41 -0.25 -28.55
N THR A 20 7.14 -0.02 -28.19
CA THR A 20 6.77 1.10 -27.31
C THR A 20 6.93 0.61 -25.88
N GLY A 21 7.98 1.12 -25.22
CA GLY A 21 8.54 0.62 -23.97
C GLY A 21 7.57 0.56 -22.79
N CYS A 22 7.77 -0.48 -21.98
CA CYS A 22 7.27 -0.53 -20.61
C CYS A 22 8.15 0.39 -19.76
N GLY A 23 7.87 1.70 -19.82
CA GLY A 23 8.36 2.64 -18.82
C GLY A 23 7.59 2.43 -17.54
N LYS A 24 8.03 1.49 -16.70
CA LYS A 24 7.60 1.43 -15.31
C LYS A 24 8.28 2.62 -14.62
N SER A 25 7.60 3.76 -14.64
CA SER A 25 7.94 4.89 -13.78
C SER A 25 7.79 4.42 -12.34
N GLU A 26 8.88 3.94 -11.74
CA GLU A 26 9.03 3.77 -10.30
C GLU A 26 9.27 5.15 -9.66
N GLY A 27 8.34 6.08 -9.91
CA GLY A 27 8.07 7.15 -8.97
C GLY A 27 7.07 6.58 -7.99
N GLY A 28 7.55 5.79 -7.02
CA GLY A 28 6.71 5.24 -5.97
C GLY A 28 5.97 6.38 -5.30
N ASP A 29 4.67 6.48 -5.57
CA ASP A 29 3.76 7.31 -4.79
C ASP A 29 3.98 6.86 -3.34
N GLN A 30 4.50 7.74 -2.48
CA GLN A 30 4.82 7.40 -1.08
C GLN A 30 3.50 7.30 -0.31
N GLN A 31 2.77 6.23 -0.60
CA GLN A 31 1.46 5.96 -0.08
C GLN A 31 1.60 5.05 1.14
N VAL A 32 1.20 5.57 2.30
CA VAL A 32 1.15 4.83 3.57
C VAL A 32 -0.32 4.59 3.92
N SER A 33 -0.64 3.35 4.22
CA SER A 33 -1.98 2.88 4.57
C SER A 33 -2.06 2.55 6.06
N VAL A 34 -2.99 3.20 6.77
CA VAL A 34 -3.20 3.06 8.20
C VAL A 34 -4.65 2.61 8.46
N ASP A 35 -4.85 1.61 9.29
CA ASP A 35 -6.19 1.14 9.68
C ASP A 35 -6.20 0.59 11.11
N GLY A 36 -7.37 0.49 11.74
CA GLY A 36 -7.55 -0.27 12.97
C GLY A 36 -8.55 0.32 13.97
N GLY A 37 -8.19 0.26 15.25
CA GLY A 37 -9.04 0.61 16.38
C GLY A 37 -9.27 2.11 16.59
N ALA A 38 -10.46 2.47 17.05
CA ALA A 38 -10.89 3.86 17.26
C ALA A 38 -10.00 4.65 18.25
N VAL A 39 -9.35 3.98 19.22
CA VAL A 39 -8.51 4.63 20.26
C VAL A 39 -7.25 5.30 19.68
N GLY A 40 -6.77 4.86 18.50
CA GLY A 40 -5.64 5.49 17.81
C GLY A 40 -6.01 6.25 16.53
N PHE A 41 -7.26 6.12 16.07
CA PHE A 41 -7.69 6.65 14.77
C PHE A 41 -7.58 8.17 14.68
N ALA A 42 -8.10 8.90 15.67
CA ALA A 42 -8.05 10.37 15.69
C ALA A 42 -6.61 10.90 15.71
N LEU A 43 -5.72 10.23 16.45
CA LEU A 43 -4.30 10.57 16.50
C LEU A 43 -3.63 10.31 15.15
N ALA A 44 -3.85 9.15 14.55
CA ALA A 44 -3.30 8.81 13.23
C ALA A 44 -3.77 9.78 12.15
N LEU A 45 -5.03 10.21 12.20
CA LEU A 45 -5.58 11.20 11.28
C LEU A 45 -4.90 12.57 11.44
N ALA A 46 -4.78 13.06 12.68
CA ALA A 46 -4.09 14.32 12.96
C ALA A 46 -2.61 14.28 12.52
N VAL A 47 -1.91 13.17 12.78
CA VAL A 47 -0.52 12.98 12.34
C VAL A 47 -0.44 12.94 10.81
N ALA A 48 -1.38 12.28 10.14
CA ALA A 48 -1.44 12.25 8.68
C ALA A 48 -1.61 13.65 8.09
N GLU A 49 -2.50 14.47 8.67
CA GLU A 49 -2.72 15.86 8.25
C GLU A 49 -1.49 16.74 8.46
N GLU A 50 -0.82 16.65 9.62
CA GLU A 50 0.42 17.41 9.88
C GLU A 50 1.58 16.93 9.00
N TYR A 51 1.67 15.63 8.74
CA TYR A 51 2.72 15.08 7.88
C TYR A 51 2.57 15.54 6.43
N GLN A 52 1.34 15.65 5.92
CA GLN A 52 1.08 16.19 4.58
C GLN A 52 1.52 17.65 4.44
N LYS A 53 1.47 18.45 5.52
CA LYS A 53 1.95 19.85 5.48
C LYS A 53 3.48 19.93 5.29
N VAL A 54 4.22 19.03 5.93
CA VAL A 54 5.70 19.00 5.82
C VAL A 54 6.19 18.19 4.62
N ASN A 55 5.36 17.27 4.11
CA ASN A 55 5.63 16.47 2.92
C ASN A 55 4.38 16.38 2.01
N PRO A 56 4.14 17.39 1.16
CA PRO A 56 2.94 17.47 0.32
C PRO A 56 2.78 16.34 -0.69
N ASN A 57 3.86 15.62 -1.00
CA ASN A 57 3.84 14.50 -1.94
C ASN A 57 3.53 13.16 -1.24
N ALA A 58 3.52 13.10 0.08
CA ALA A 58 3.15 11.90 0.82
C ALA A 58 1.63 11.73 0.84
N LYS A 59 1.16 10.50 0.59
CA LYS A 59 -0.26 10.16 0.67
C LYS A 59 -0.47 9.21 1.84
N VAL A 60 -1.13 9.69 2.88
CA VAL A 60 -1.44 8.86 4.06
C VAL A 60 -2.93 8.58 4.09
N GLY A 61 -3.32 7.33 3.85
CA GLY A 61 -4.71 6.87 3.96
C GLY A 61 -4.98 6.36 5.37
N VAL A 62 -6.04 6.84 6.03
CA VAL A 62 -6.42 6.41 7.38
C VAL A 62 -7.84 5.88 7.37
N ALA A 63 -8.03 4.64 7.83
CA ALA A 63 -9.31 3.96 7.94
C ALA A 63 -9.54 3.43 9.37
N ALA A 64 -10.78 3.05 9.68
CA ALA A 64 -11.15 2.49 10.98
C ALA A 64 -11.99 1.21 10.82
N SER A 65 -11.32 0.06 10.83
CA SER A 65 -11.93 -1.28 10.75
C SER A 65 -12.04 -1.98 12.13
N GLY A 66 -11.61 -1.32 13.21
CA GLY A 66 -11.47 -1.91 14.54
C GLY A 66 -10.16 -2.67 14.72
N THR A 67 -9.72 -2.87 15.96
CA THR A 67 -8.39 -3.45 16.28
C THR A 67 -8.16 -4.82 15.61
N GLY A 68 -9.13 -5.73 15.67
CA GLY A 68 -9.01 -7.05 15.04
C GLY A 68 -9.00 -6.99 13.50
N GLY A 69 -9.80 -6.10 12.92
CA GLY A 69 -9.82 -5.87 11.47
C GLY A 69 -8.50 -5.27 10.97
N GLY A 70 -7.95 -4.29 11.70
CA GLY A 70 -6.64 -3.71 11.45
C GLY A 70 -5.53 -4.77 11.49
N PHE A 71 -5.49 -5.62 12.52
CA PHE A 71 -4.51 -6.71 12.57
C PHE A 71 -4.66 -7.71 11.43
N ALA A 72 -5.89 -8.10 11.07
CA ALA A 72 -6.10 -9.01 9.95
C ALA A 72 -5.58 -8.42 8.62
N ARG A 73 -5.83 -7.13 8.39
CA ARG A 73 -5.34 -6.39 7.21
C ARG A 73 -3.83 -6.14 7.24
N LEU A 74 -3.24 -5.96 8.42
CA LEU A 74 -1.79 -5.87 8.56
C LEU A 74 -1.16 -7.22 8.20
N CYS A 75 -1.65 -8.31 8.79
CA CYS A 75 -1.12 -9.65 8.61
C CYS A 75 -1.28 -10.20 7.17
N ASN A 76 -2.15 -9.60 6.35
CA ASN A 76 -2.30 -9.95 4.93
C ASN A 76 -1.62 -8.94 3.98
N GLY A 77 -0.93 -7.93 4.50
CA GLY A 77 -0.19 -6.93 3.72
C GLY A 77 -1.05 -5.87 3.03
N SER A 78 -2.31 -5.68 3.42
CA SER A 78 -3.18 -4.66 2.83
C SER A 78 -2.98 -3.25 3.41
N ILE A 79 -2.33 -3.15 4.57
CA ILE A 79 -2.03 -1.89 5.25
C ILE A 79 -0.60 -1.94 5.81
N ASP A 80 -0.01 -0.78 6.03
CA ASP A 80 1.35 -0.64 6.58
C ASP A 80 1.33 -0.53 8.10
N ILE A 81 0.31 0.13 8.67
CA ILE A 81 0.23 0.43 10.10
C ILE A 81 -1.14 0.02 10.64
N ALA A 82 -1.15 -0.81 11.68
CA ALA A 82 -2.34 -1.10 12.46
C ALA A 82 -2.38 -0.26 13.74
N VAL A 83 -3.36 0.63 13.89
CA VAL A 83 -3.63 1.30 15.17
C VAL A 83 -4.50 0.39 16.04
N ALA A 84 -4.17 0.24 17.32
CA ALA A 84 -4.80 -0.77 18.16
C ALA A 84 -4.93 -0.31 19.61
N SER A 85 -6.06 -0.65 20.24
CA SER A 85 -6.31 -0.41 21.67
C SER A 85 -5.75 -1.50 22.59
N ARG A 86 -5.23 -2.59 22.01
CA ARG A 86 -4.68 -3.75 22.72
C ARG A 86 -3.51 -4.32 21.94
N VAL A 87 -2.67 -5.09 22.62
CA VAL A 87 -1.61 -5.88 21.99
C VAL A 87 -2.18 -6.94 21.04
N ILE A 88 -1.37 -7.33 20.05
CA ILE A 88 -1.72 -8.40 19.14
C ILE A 88 -1.78 -9.75 19.89
N ARG A 89 -2.79 -10.56 19.60
CA ARG A 89 -2.91 -11.88 20.21
C ARG A 89 -1.96 -12.87 19.53
N SER A 90 -1.61 -13.93 20.25
CA SER A 90 -0.78 -15.02 19.68
C SER A 90 -1.39 -15.65 18.42
N SER A 91 -2.72 -15.75 18.33
CA SER A 91 -3.42 -16.23 17.13
C SER A 91 -3.26 -15.29 15.94
N GLU A 92 -3.34 -13.98 16.17
CA GLU A 92 -3.19 -12.94 15.14
C GLU A 92 -1.72 -12.85 14.69
N SER A 93 -0.76 -12.92 15.64
CA SER A 93 0.66 -12.97 15.30
C SER A 93 1.03 -14.19 14.46
N LYS A 94 0.41 -15.35 14.69
CA LYS A 94 0.60 -16.54 13.84
C LYS A 94 0.12 -16.28 12.42
N ALA A 95 -1.01 -15.59 12.25
CA ALA A 95 -1.51 -15.22 10.94
C ALA A 95 -0.54 -14.27 10.20
N CYS A 96 0.03 -13.28 10.90
CA CYS A 96 1.07 -12.40 10.35
C CYS A 96 2.29 -13.21 9.86
N LYS A 97 2.79 -14.14 10.69
CA LYS A 97 3.92 -15.01 10.31
C LYS A 97 3.59 -15.90 9.10
N GLN A 98 2.37 -16.44 9.03
CA GLN A 98 1.90 -17.22 7.88
C GLN A 98 1.79 -16.37 6.62
N GLY A 99 1.43 -15.09 6.77
CA GLY A 99 1.44 -14.10 5.69
C GLY A 99 2.83 -13.57 5.34
N GLY A 100 3.89 -14.02 6.02
CA GLY A 100 5.25 -13.50 5.81
C GLY A 100 5.45 -12.06 6.27
N ILE A 101 4.56 -11.56 7.13
CA ILE A 101 4.61 -10.20 7.66
C ILE A 101 5.38 -10.18 8.98
N GLU A 102 6.49 -9.45 8.98
CA GLU A 102 7.18 -9.03 10.19
C GLU A 102 6.65 -7.66 10.60
N TYR A 103 6.39 -7.48 11.90
CA TYR A 103 5.85 -6.25 12.44
C TYR A 103 6.56 -5.88 13.75
N VAL A 104 6.53 -4.60 14.07
CA VAL A 104 7.01 -4.06 15.35
C VAL A 104 5.84 -3.42 16.08
N GLU A 105 5.72 -3.68 17.38
CA GLU A 105 4.73 -3.01 18.23
C GLU A 105 5.33 -1.76 18.86
N LEU A 106 4.64 -0.63 18.68
CA LEU A 106 5.03 0.66 19.26
C LEU A 106 3.92 1.15 20.20
N PRO A 107 4.19 1.32 21.50
CA PRO A 107 3.25 1.93 22.43
C PRO A 107 3.00 3.39 22.07
N MET A 108 1.76 3.73 21.73
CA MET A 108 1.34 5.10 21.37
C MET A 108 0.89 5.94 22.57
N GLY A 109 0.42 5.30 23.64
CA GLY A 109 -0.04 5.98 24.84
C GLY A 109 -0.70 5.00 25.81
N ALA A 110 -0.79 5.40 27.08
CA ALA A 110 -1.51 4.66 28.11
C ALA A 110 -2.68 5.52 28.60
N THR A 111 -3.90 5.00 28.53
CA THR A 111 -5.04 5.59 29.23
C THR A 111 -4.92 5.21 30.71
N PHE A 112 -4.52 6.16 31.54
CA PHE A 112 -4.66 6.03 33.00
C PHE A 112 -6.16 6.14 33.30
N SER A 113 -6.79 5.02 33.62
CA SER A 113 -8.16 4.99 34.13
C SER A 113 -8.17 4.98 35.64
#